data_AF-A0A9P2WP17-F1
#
_entry.id   AF-A0A9P2WP17-F1
#
_cell.length_a   1.000
_cell.length_b   1.000
_cell.length_c   1.000
_cell.angle_alpha   90.00
_cell.angle_beta   90.00
_cell.angle_gamma   90.00
#
_symmetry.space_group_name_H-M   'P 1'
#
loop_
_entity.id
_entity.type
_entity.pdbx_description
1 polymer ?
#
loop_
_entity_poly.entity_id
_entity_poly.type
_entity_poly.pdbx_seq_one_letter_code
_entity_poly.pdbx_strand_id
1 'polypeptide(L)'
;MPPPGPAGYTPPRRSSTGLILGLFSASLALVVVVVTLVLVTSSPATRISDLDAVHEVIEERYERHPFLGVGGFEGKHTIYVGLSLSYVSGVGELRQVSEDLVGTVWEHVPGSYEQVVTALLSWSEDSLFVEQWDTAALREQFGPRPSGLAVEEVDGRDPTLIRPGDCSAEQGYCNSLPEALLTENSRALTEYTCGLFEEGSAFPTEPSQIRNDKNPYGAKSSVTYLLSPLTDSRPDLLHVALLGKRDAFLEVTCVIDGVEENELFSRAEYEKALELVE
;
A
#
# COMPACT_ATOMS: atom_id res chain seq x y z
N MET A 1 -85.54 45.47 8.97
CA MET A 1 -84.08 45.25 9.06
C MET A 1 -83.84 43.76 8.91
N PRO A 2 -83.02 43.29 7.95
CA PRO A 2 -82.68 41.87 7.84
C PRO A 2 -81.73 41.45 8.99
N PRO A 3 -81.72 40.14 9.36
CA PRO A 3 -80.99 39.63 10.53
C PRO A 3 -79.47 39.54 10.31
N PRO A 4 -78.66 39.46 11.39
CA PRO A 4 -77.20 39.42 11.28
C PRO A 4 -76.71 38.09 10.67
N GLY A 5 -75.71 38.18 9.79
CA GLY A 5 -75.11 37.03 9.12
C GLY A 5 -74.37 36.07 10.08
N PRO A 6 -74.17 34.80 9.67
CA PRO A 6 -73.53 33.81 10.52
C PRO A 6 -72.05 34.14 10.75
N ALA A 7 -71.59 33.89 11.97
CA ALA A 7 -70.21 34.08 12.40
C ALA A 7 -69.23 33.29 11.51
N GLY A 8 -68.18 33.96 11.05
CA GLY A 8 -67.12 33.37 10.24
C GLY A 8 -66.39 32.26 11.00
N TYR A 9 -66.56 31.02 10.55
CA TYR A 9 -65.71 29.91 10.93
C TYR A 9 -64.37 30.03 10.18
N THR A 10 -63.32 30.49 10.84
CA THR A 10 -61.94 30.30 10.34
C THR A 10 -61.52 28.85 10.60
N PRO A 11 -61.17 28.06 9.57
CA PRO A 11 -60.68 26.70 9.80
C PRO A 11 -59.32 26.74 10.51
N PRO A 12 -59.01 25.75 11.37
CA PRO A 12 -57.71 25.69 12.04
C PRO A 12 -56.61 25.50 10.98
N ARG A 13 -55.60 26.40 10.99
CA ARG A 13 -54.37 26.21 10.21
C ARG A 13 -53.70 24.93 10.69
N ARG A 14 -53.79 23.85 9.90
CA ARG A 14 -52.95 22.66 10.08
C ARG A 14 -51.49 23.10 10.02
N SER A 15 -50.78 23.06 11.14
CA SER A 15 -49.36 23.38 11.17
C SER A 15 -48.59 22.28 10.43
N SER A 16 -47.98 22.65 9.30
CA SER A 16 -47.13 21.79 8.46
C SER A 16 -45.83 21.33 9.15
N THR A 17 -45.56 21.82 10.36
CA THR A 17 -44.34 21.56 11.13
C THR A 17 -44.08 20.08 11.36
N GLY A 18 -45.12 19.27 11.64
CA GLY A 18 -44.98 17.82 11.85
C GLY A 18 -44.63 17.04 10.59
N LEU A 19 -45.07 17.52 9.42
CA LEU A 19 -44.76 16.88 8.13
C LEU A 19 -43.31 17.19 7.70
N ILE A 20 -42.85 18.41 7.99
CA ILE A 20 -41.48 18.86 7.72
C ILE A 20 -40.49 18.09 8.62
N LEU A 21 -40.76 17.99 9.92
CA LEU A 21 -39.94 17.20 10.85
C LEU A 21 -39.86 15.71 10.46
N GLY A 22 -40.98 15.12 10.02
CA GLY A 22 -41.02 13.73 9.56
C GLY A 22 -40.19 13.47 8.30
N LEU A 23 -40.23 14.39 7.33
CA LEU A 23 -39.40 14.33 6.12
C LEU A 23 -37.91 14.46 6.44
N PHE A 24 -37.52 15.39 7.32
CA PHE A 24 -36.12 15.52 7.74
C PHE A 24 -35.59 14.27 8.44
N SER A 25 -36.38 13.64 9.34
CA SER A 25 -35.98 12.40 10.00
C SER A 25 -35.87 11.21 9.03
N ALA A 26 -36.77 11.11 8.05
CA ALA A 26 -36.74 10.03 7.06
C ALA A 26 -35.56 10.18 6.08
N SER A 27 -35.25 11.42 5.65
CA SER A 27 -34.07 11.71 4.84
C SER A 27 -32.78 11.45 5.59
N LEU A 28 -32.71 11.82 6.88
CA LEU A 28 -31.54 11.53 7.71
C LEU A 28 -31.35 10.02 7.89
N ALA A 29 -32.42 9.27 8.16
CA ALA A 29 -32.36 7.81 8.26
C ALA A 29 -31.91 7.16 6.94
N LEU A 30 -32.39 7.65 5.79
CA LEU A 30 -31.95 7.18 4.48
C LEU A 30 -30.46 7.47 4.24
N VAL A 31 -29.98 8.68 4.59
CA VAL A 31 -28.56 9.03 4.47
C VAL A 31 -27.70 8.14 5.36
N VAL A 32 -28.12 7.89 6.61
CA VAL A 32 -27.41 6.96 7.50
C VAL A 32 -27.38 5.57 6.90
N VAL A 33 -28.51 5.05 6.41
CA VAL A 33 -28.55 3.72 5.76
C VAL A 33 -27.63 3.67 4.54
N VAL A 34 -27.65 4.68 3.67
CA VAL A 34 -26.76 4.72 2.49
C VAL A 34 -25.30 4.82 2.90
N VAL A 35 -24.95 5.67 3.86
CA VAL A 35 -23.57 5.80 4.36
C VAL A 35 -23.11 4.52 5.03
N THR A 36 -23.92 3.89 5.87
CA THR A 36 -23.61 2.59 6.49
C THR A 36 -23.49 1.51 5.42
N LEU A 37 -24.37 1.48 4.42
CA LEU A 37 -24.27 0.52 3.31
C LEU A 37 -23.00 0.74 2.50
N VAL A 38 -22.66 1.99 2.18
CA VAL A 38 -21.42 2.34 1.47
C VAL A 38 -20.22 1.92 2.30
N LEU A 39 -20.14 2.27 3.58
CA LEU A 39 -19.03 1.90 4.46
C LEU A 39 -18.90 0.38 4.68
N VAL A 40 -20.02 -0.35 4.70
CA VAL A 40 -20.03 -1.81 4.88
C VAL A 40 -19.77 -2.56 3.56
N THR A 41 -20.05 -1.95 2.41
CA THR A 41 -19.86 -2.58 1.08
C THR A 41 -18.60 -2.10 0.35
N SER A 42 -18.02 -0.96 0.73
CA SER A 42 -16.74 -0.50 0.20
C SER A 42 -15.62 -1.26 0.88
N SER A 43 -14.94 -2.15 0.16
CA SER A 43 -13.73 -2.77 0.66
C SER A 43 -12.69 -1.69 0.97
N PRO A 44 -12.08 -1.69 2.17
CA PRO A 44 -11.01 -0.74 2.51
C PRO A 44 -9.88 -0.86 1.49
N ALA A 45 -9.15 0.22 1.21
CA ALA A 45 -7.97 0.15 0.33
C ALA A 45 -6.98 -0.90 0.86
N THR A 46 -6.35 -1.64 -0.05
CA THR A 46 -5.36 -2.66 0.30
C THR A 46 -4.20 -2.03 1.10
N ARG A 47 -3.76 -2.73 2.13
CA ARG A 47 -2.65 -2.31 2.99
C ARG A 47 -1.42 -3.19 2.73
N ILE A 48 -0.24 -2.76 3.19
CA ILE A 48 0.99 -3.54 3.03
C ILE A 48 0.86 -4.89 3.75
N SER A 49 0.23 -4.93 4.93
CA SER A 49 -0.03 -6.18 5.66
C SER A 49 -0.89 -7.17 4.90
N ASP A 50 -1.75 -6.71 3.98
CA ASP A 50 -2.67 -7.55 3.21
C ASP A 50 -1.93 -8.40 2.17
N LEU A 51 -0.70 -8.02 1.80
CA LEU A 51 0.15 -8.75 0.86
C LEU A 51 0.66 -10.08 1.43
N ASP A 52 0.56 -10.26 2.75
CA ASP A 52 0.88 -11.53 3.40
C ASP A 52 0.07 -12.71 2.83
N ALA A 53 -1.18 -12.45 2.44
CA ALA A 53 -2.09 -13.45 1.90
C ALA A 53 -1.60 -14.12 0.60
N VAL A 54 -0.62 -13.52 -0.10
CA VAL A 54 -0.05 -14.06 -1.34
C VAL A 54 1.42 -14.41 -1.26
N HIS A 55 2.13 -14.04 -0.18
CA HIS A 55 3.57 -14.24 -0.09
C HIS A 55 3.96 -15.71 -0.20
N GLU A 56 3.44 -16.56 0.70
CA GLU A 56 3.76 -17.99 0.72
C GLU A 56 3.26 -18.68 -0.55
N VAL A 57 2.08 -18.31 -1.05
CA VAL A 57 1.50 -18.88 -2.28
C VAL A 57 2.43 -18.66 -3.47
N ILE A 58 3.01 -17.45 -3.59
CA ILE A 58 3.95 -17.12 -4.66
C ILE A 58 5.30 -17.77 -4.39
N GLU A 59 5.80 -17.71 -3.16
CA GLU A 59 7.10 -18.28 -2.78
C GLU A 59 7.16 -19.79 -3.02
N GLU A 60 6.15 -20.54 -2.56
CA GLU A 60 6.08 -22.00 -2.76
C GLU A 60 5.97 -22.37 -4.24
N ARG A 61 5.24 -21.58 -5.02
CA ARG A 61 5.02 -21.86 -6.44
C ARG A 61 6.25 -21.63 -7.30
N TYR A 62 7.01 -20.57 -7.02
CA TYR A 62 8.15 -20.17 -7.83
C TYR A 62 9.50 -20.46 -7.18
N GLU A 63 9.53 -20.99 -5.96
CA GLU A 63 10.73 -21.23 -5.15
C GLU A 63 11.63 -19.98 -5.04
N ARG A 64 10.97 -18.82 -4.91
CA ARG A 64 11.59 -17.49 -4.93
C ARG A 64 10.83 -16.55 -4.01
N HIS A 65 11.55 -15.80 -3.18
CA HIS A 65 10.95 -14.75 -2.38
C HIS A 65 10.45 -13.61 -3.29
N PRO A 66 9.14 -13.30 -3.28
CA PRO A 66 8.61 -12.20 -4.07
C PRO A 66 8.92 -10.85 -3.42
N PHE A 67 9.16 -9.86 -4.26
CA PHE A 67 8.91 -8.48 -3.86
C PHE A 67 7.40 -8.23 -3.94
N LEU A 68 6.80 -7.76 -2.85
CA LEU A 68 5.39 -7.37 -2.79
C LEU A 68 5.27 -5.98 -2.21
N GLY A 69 4.61 -5.06 -2.91
CA GLY A 69 4.41 -3.70 -2.43
C GLY A 69 3.03 -3.14 -2.76
N VAL A 70 2.69 -2.03 -2.10
CA VAL A 70 1.49 -1.23 -2.36
C VAL A 70 1.90 0.23 -2.55
N GLY A 71 1.34 0.93 -3.52
CA GLY A 71 1.62 2.35 -3.68
C GLY A 71 0.71 3.05 -4.70
N GLY A 72 0.91 4.36 -4.84
CA GLY A 72 0.22 5.16 -5.84
C GLY A 72 0.98 5.16 -7.17
N PHE A 73 0.34 4.70 -8.25
CA PHE A 73 0.85 4.87 -9.61
C PHE A 73 -0.22 5.47 -10.50
N GLU A 74 0.11 6.57 -11.20
CA GLU A 74 -0.85 7.34 -12.01
C GLU A 74 -2.15 7.72 -11.26
N GLY A 75 -2.06 7.93 -9.95
CA GLY A 75 -3.21 8.26 -9.10
C GLY A 75 -4.12 7.07 -8.76
N LYS A 76 -3.69 5.83 -9.04
CA LYS A 76 -4.38 4.59 -8.70
C LYS A 76 -3.65 3.86 -7.57
N HIS A 77 -4.42 3.22 -6.70
CA HIS A 77 -3.90 2.32 -5.68
C HIS A 77 -3.48 1.00 -6.33
N THR A 78 -2.20 0.68 -6.18
CA THR A 78 -1.50 -0.31 -7.00
C THR A 78 -0.86 -1.36 -6.12
N ILE A 79 -1.02 -2.62 -6.51
CA ILE A 79 -0.22 -3.71 -5.98
C ILE A 79 0.94 -3.97 -6.93
N TYR A 80 2.15 -4.09 -6.38
CA TYR A 80 3.36 -4.43 -7.12
C TYR A 80 3.82 -5.82 -6.74
N VAL A 81 4.11 -6.65 -7.75
CA VAL A 81 4.63 -8.01 -7.58
C VAL A 81 5.90 -8.16 -8.42
N GLY A 82 7.04 -8.38 -7.77
CA GLY A 82 8.33 -8.55 -8.41
C GLY A 82 8.92 -9.94 -8.18
N LEU A 83 9.48 -10.57 -9.22
CA LEU A 83 10.14 -11.87 -9.11
C LEU A 83 11.40 -11.95 -9.99
N SER A 84 12.45 -12.57 -9.46
CA SER A 84 13.64 -12.97 -10.21
C SER A 84 13.59 -14.47 -10.54
N LEU A 85 13.45 -14.80 -11.82
CA LEU A 85 13.25 -16.14 -12.35
C LEU A 85 14.54 -16.68 -12.99
N SER A 86 14.95 -17.89 -12.61
CA SER A 86 16.21 -18.49 -13.09
C SER A 86 16.07 -19.39 -14.32
N TYR A 87 14.87 -19.90 -14.60
CA TYR A 87 14.64 -20.92 -15.64
C TYR A 87 13.50 -20.59 -16.60
N VAL A 88 12.92 -19.41 -16.49
CA VAL A 88 11.83 -18.94 -17.37
C VAL A 88 12.42 -17.95 -18.35
N SER A 89 12.22 -18.19 -19.65
CA SER A 89 12.79 -17.34 -20.70
C SER A 89 11.80 -17.15 -21.84
N GLY A 90 11.80 -15.96 -22.44
CA GLY A 90 10.92 -15.62 -23.55
C GLY A 90 9.57 -15.02 -23.12
N VAL A 91 9.11 -14.08 -23.94
CA VAL A 91 7.92 -13.23 -23.68
C VAL A 91 6.65 -14.03 -23.41
N GLY A 92 6.45 -15.16 -24.06
CA GLY A 92 5.24 -15.99 -23.87
C GLY A 92 5.15 -16.61 -22.48
N GLU A 93 6.25 -17.17 -21.97
CA GLU A 93 6.29 -17.77 -20.63
C GLU A 93 6.25 -16.68 -19.54
N LEU A 94 6.94 -15.57 -19.76
CA LEU A 94 6.91 -14.42 -18.84
C LEU A 94 5.50 -13.82 -18.71
N ARG A 95 4.77 -13.71 -19.83
CA ARG A 95 3.34 -13.33 -19.80
C ARG A 95 2.50 -14.32 -19.00
N GLN A 96 2.71 -15.63 -19.19
CA GLN A 96 1.96 -16.64 -18.44
C GLN A 96 2.24 -16.55 -16.93
N VAL A 97 3.50 -16.33 -16.53
CA VAL A 97 3.86 -16.10 -15.13
C VAL A 97 3.20 -14.82 -14.59
N SER A 98 3.21 -13.75 -15.39
CA SER A 98 2.52 -12.49 -15.05
C SER A 98 1.03 -12.70 -14.82
N GLU A 99 0.34 -13.39 -15.75
CA GLU A 99 -1.08 -13.76 -15.64
C GLU A 99 -1.38 -14.59 -14.38
N ASP A 100 -0.54 -15.58 -14.07
CA ASP A 100 -0.66 -16.41 -12.88
C ASP A 100 -0.51 -15.59 -11.58
N LEU A 101 0.43 -14.65 -11.55
CA LEU A 101 0.66 -13.77 -10.39
C LEU A 101 -0.49 -12.81 -10.17
N VAL A 102 -0.99 -12.15 -11.22
CA VAL A 102 -2.13 -11.24 -11.09
C VAL A 102 -3.41 -11.98 -10.72
N GLY A 103 -3.58 -13.21 -11.22
CA GLY A 103 -4.68 -14.10 -10.81
C GLY A 103 -4.61 -14.43 -9.32
N THR A 104 -3.41 -14.74 -8.81
CA THR A 104 -3.16 -14.99 -7.38
C THR A 104 -3.50 -13.75 -6.53
N VAL A 105 -3.09 -12.56 -6.96
CA VAL A 105 -3.44 -11.30 -6.28
C VAL A 105 -4.94 -11.04 -6.32
N TRP A 106 -5.60 -11.31 -7.45
CA TRP A 106 -7.04 -11.17 -7.63
C TRP A 106 -7.84 -12.07 -6.70
N GLU A 107 -7.40 -13.30 -6.53
CA GLU A 107 -8.08 -14.31 -5.72
C GLU A 107 -7.89 -14.11 -4.20
N HIS A 108 -6.69 -13.69 -3.76
CA HIS A 108 -6.30 -13.81 -2.36
C HIS A 108 -6.09 -12.50 -1.60
N VAL A 109 -5.59 -11.42 -2.23
CA VAL A 109 -5.26 -10.19 -1.49
C VAL A 109 -6.55 -9.56 -0.99
N PRO A 110 -6.67 -9.15 0.28
CA PRO A 110 -7.81 -8.38 0.76
C PRO A 110 -7.77 -6.88 0.39
N GLY A 111 -8.92 -6.20 0.47
CA GLY A 111 -9.03 -4.75 0.22
C GLY A 111 -9.21 -4.33 -1.25
N SER A 112 -9.44 -3.05 -1.52
CA SER A 112 -9.63 -2.49 -2.86
C SER A 112 -8.32 -1.94 -3.45
N TYR A 113 -8.13 -2.19 -4.74
CA TYR A 113 -7.05 -1.66 -5.57
C TYR A 113 -7.56 -1.52 -7.00
N GLU A 114 -7.03 -0.55 -7.74
CA GLU A 114 -7.42 -0.30 -9.12
C GLU A 114 -6.50 -0.99 -10.13
N GLN A 115 -5.30 -1.42 -9.70
CA GLN A 115 -4.35 -2.06 -10.60
C GLN A 115 -3.33 -2.97 -9.91
N VAL A 116 -2.81 -3.92 -10.69
CA VAL A 116 -1.68 -4.79 -10.32
C VAL A 116 -0.60 -4.63 -11.39
N VAL A 117 0.63 -4.45 -10.97
CA VAL A 117 1.81 -4.38 -11.83
C VAL A 117 2.76 -5.52 -11.47
N THR A 118 3.12 -6.32 -12.48
CA THR A 118 4.11 -7.40 -12.35
C THR A 118 5.43 -6.97 -12.97
N ALA A 119 6.53 -7.28 -12.30
CA ALA A 119 7.89 -6.97 -12.73
C ALA A 119 8.75 -8.24 -12.65
N LEU A 120 9.04 -8.85 -13.80
CA LEU A 120 9.73 -10.15 -13.88
C LEU A 120 11.11 -9.97 -14.46
N LEU A 121 12.13 -10.33 -13.67
CA LEU A 121 13.52 -10.39 -14.12
C LEU A 121 13.86 -11.83 -14.47
N SER A 122 14.29 -12.09 -15.71
CA SER A 122 14.79 -13.40 -16.12
C SER A 122 16.31 -13.37 -16.23
N TRP A 123 16.99 -14.43 -15.78
CA TRP A 123 18.45 -14.55 -15.88
C TRP A 123 18.98 -14.59 -17.33
N SER A 124 18.12 -14.91 -18.30
CA SER A 124 18.49 -14.93 -19.72
C SER A 124 18.21 -13.62 -20.46
N GLU A 125 17.53 -12.67 -19.83
CA GLU A 125 17.11 -11.42 -20.44
C GLU A 125 17.73 -10.26 -19.64
N ASP A 126 18.52 -9.40 -20.28
CA ASP A 126 19.10 -8.20 -19.66
C ASP A 126 18.04 -7.08 -19.44
N SER A 127 16.75 -7.43 -19.38
CA SER A 127 15.64 -6.48 -19.28
C SER A 127 14.50 -6.99 -18.42
N LEU A 128 13.84 -6.06 -17.72
CA LEU A 128 12.66 -6.33 -16.90
C LEU A 128 11.44 -6.51 -17.81
N PHE A 129 10.71 -7.61 -17.66
CA PHE A 129 9.42 -7.79 -18.28
C PHE A 129 8.33 -7.26 -17.35
N VAL A 130 7.61 -6.22 -17.80
CA VAL A 130 6.60 -5.53 -16.99
C VAL A 130 5.24 -5.64 -17.65
N GLU A 131 4.22 -6.00 -16.88
CA GLU A 131 2.83 -5.89 -17.30
C GLU A 131 1.97 -5.20 -16.24
N GLN A 132 0.95 -4.49 -16.72
CA GLN A 132 0.01 -3.75 -15.89
C GLN A 132 -1.40 -4.22 -16.21
N TRP A 133 -2.16 -4.51 -15.16
CA TRP A 133 -3.52 -5.00 -15.26
C TRP A 133 -4.42 -4.14 -14.38
N ASP A 134 -5.38 -3.45 -15.00
CA ASP A 134 -6.40 -2.71 -14.25
C ASP A 134 -7.54 -3.63 -13.81
N THR A 135 -8.40 -3.15 -12.91
CA THR A 135 -9.55 -3.92 -12.42
C THR A 135 -10.50 -4.37 -13.53
N ALA A 136 -10.58 -3.66 -14.65
CA ALA A 136 -11.46 -4.03 -15.76
C ALA A 136 -10.90 -5.25 -16.50
N ALA A 137 -9.60 -5.24 -16.83
CA ALA A 137 -8.89 -6.37 -17.43
C ALA A 137 -8.89 -7.58 -16.49
N LEU A 138 -8.66 -7.38 -15.18
CA LEU A 138 -8.71 -8.47 -14.19
C LEU A 138 -10.10 -9.10 -14.11
N ARG A 139 -11.16 -8.30 -14.16
CA ARG A 139 -12.55 -8.81 -14.14
C ARG A 139 -12.91 -9.52 -15.44
N GLU A 140 -12.45 -9.03 -16.59
CA GLU A 140 -12.66 -9.69 -17.87
C GLU A 140 -11.99 -11.06 -17.91
N GLN A 141 -10.75 -11.13 -17.42
CA GLN A 141 -9.93 -12.35 -17.45
C GLN A 141 -10.35 -13.37 -16.39
N PHE A 142 -10.54 -12.95 -15.14
CA PHE A 142 -10.74 -13.85 -13.99
C PHE A 142 -12.17 -13.84 -13.44
N GLY A 143 -13.06 -13.02 -14.02
CA GLY A 143 -14.44 -12.88 -13.54
C GLY A 143 -14.56 -12.01 -12.28
N PRO A 144 -15.72 -12.04 -11.59
CA PRO A 144 -15.92 -11.25 -10.39
C PRO A 144 -14.96 -11.70 -9.28
N ARG A 145 -14.42 -10.73 -8.54
CA ARG A 145 -13.54 -11.02 -7.40
C ARG A 145 -14.30 -11.82 -6.33
N PRO A 146 -13.69 -12.84 -5.71
CA PRO A 146 -14.31 -13.58 -4.61
C PRO A 146 -14.76 -12.63 -3.49
N SER A 147 -16.05 -12.63 -3.15
CA SER A 147 -16.61 -11.77 -2.11
C SER A 147 -16.24 -12.27 -0.72
N GLY A 148 -15.67 -11.42 0.14
CA GLY A 148 -15.43 -11.77 1.55
C GLY A 148 -14.18 -11.17 2.20
N LEU A 149 -13.38 -10.39 1.48
CA LEU A 149 -12.06 -9.94 1.94
C LEU A 149 -12.06 -8.54 2.58
N ALA A 150 -12.97 -8.28 3.53
CA ALA A 150 -12.95 -7.09 4.37
C ALA A 150 -12.38 -7.45 5.75
N VAL A 151 -11.33 -6.72 6.19
CA VAL A 151 -10.65 -6.93 7.48
C VAL A 151 -11.26 -6.05 8.57
N GLU A 152 -11.26 -6.57 9.80
CA GLU A 152 -11.85 -6.05 11.05
C GLU A 152 -11.50 -4.58 11.42
N GLU A 153 -12.40 -3.96 12.19
CA GLU A 153 -12.27 -2.63 12.79
C GLU A 153 -11.09 -2.53 13.79
N VAL A 154 -10.39 -1.39 13.80
CA VAL A 154 -9.24 -1.11 14.70
C VAL A 154 -9.64 -0.14 15.85
N ASP A 155 -9.11 -0.35 17.06
CA ASP A 155 -9.70 -0.01 18.38
C ASP A 155 -9.38 1.37 19.03
N GLY A 156 -8.85 2.36 18.30
CA GLY A 156 -8.84 3.77 18.75
C GLY A 156 -7.98 4.16 19.98
N ARG A 157 -6.78 3.60 20.18
CA ARG A 157 -5.83 4.00 21.26
C ARG A 157 -4.59 4.80 20.78
N ASP A 158 -3.69 5.21 21.70
CA ASP A 158 -2.49 6.07 21.52
C ASP A 158 -1.27 5.37 20.81
N PRO A 159 -0.34 6.09 20.13
CA PRO A 159 0.60 5.53 19.14
C PRO A 159 2.10 5.39 19.53
N THR A 160 2.54 5.66 20.76
CA THR A 160 4.00 5.71 21.10
C THR A 160 4.57 4.43 21.75
N LEU A 161 3.96 3.28 21.50
CA LEU A 161 4.47 1.96 21.91
C LEU A 161 4.27 1.08 20.68
N ILE A 162 5.32 0.45 20.12
CA ILE A 162 5.15 -0.52 19.02
C ILE A 162 3.95 -1.41 19.37
N ARG A 163 2.87 -1.34 18.60
CA ARG A 163 1.76 -2.27 18.81
C ARG A 163 2.12 -3.59 18.16
N PRO A 164 2.12 -4.69 18.91
CA PRO A 164 1.87 -6.00 18.31
C PRO A 164 0.48 -5.94 17.64
N GLY A 165 0.40 -6.09 16.31
CA GLY A 165 -0.89 -6.25 15.61
C GLY A 165 -1.09 -5.61 14.22
N ASP A 166 -0.27 -4.64 13.78
CA ASP A 166 -0.37 -4.04 12.41
C ASP A 166 0.63 -4.63 11.40
N CYS A 167 1.37 -5.64 11.85
CA CYS A 167 2.20 -6.46 11.00
C CYS A 167 1.52 -7.82 10.85
N SER A 168 1.60 -8.42 9.66
CA SER A 168 1.40 -9.86 9.59
C SER A 168 2.47 -10.54 10.45
N ALA A 169 2.01 -11.45 11.31
CA ALA A 169 2.87 -12.27 12.14
C ALA A 169 3.68 -13.30 11.33
N GLU A 170 3.21 -13.66 10.14
CA GLU A 170 3.78 -14.78 9.37
C GLU A 170 4.95 -14.31 8.49
N GLN A 171 4.75 -13.30 7.64
CA GLN A 171 5.80 -12.84 6.71
C GLN A 171 6.40 -11.47 7.02
N GLY A 172 5.93 -10.84 8.11
CA GLY A 172 6.52 -9.61 8.64
C GLY A 172 6.13 -8.34 7.90
N TYR A 173 5.12 -8.39 7.02
CA TYR A 173 4.60 -7.19 6.34
C TYR A 173 3.94 -6.24 7.33
N CYS A 174 4.35 -4.98 7.35
CA CYS A 174 3.88 -4.01 8.34
C CYS A 174 3.25 -2.78 7.69
N ASN A 175 2.24 -2.21 8.35
CA ASN A 175 1.60 -0.96 7.91
C ASN A 175 2.24 0.30 8.51
N SER A 176 3.29 0.17 9.33
CA SER A 176 3.95 1.29 10.00
C SER A 176 5.46 1.15 10.00
N LEU A 177 6.15 2.27 9.79
CA LEU A 177 7.61 2.31 9.75
C LEU A 177 8.22 2.08 11.13
N PRO A 178 9.33 1.32 11.23
CA PRO A 178 10.11 1.22 12.47
C PRO A 178 10.69 2.58 12.86
N GLU A 179 10.70 2.86 14.17
CA GLU A 179 11.20 4.13 14.73
C GLU A 179 12.62 4.48 14.26
N ALA A 180 13.51 3.49 14.17
CA ALA A 180 14.89 3.72 13.75
C ALA A 180 15.02 4.14 12.28
N LEU A 181 14.07 3.77 11.41
CA LEU A 181 14.03 4.21 10.00
C LEU A 181 13.36 5.58 9.82
N LEU A 182 12.72 6.12 10.87
CA LEU A 182 12.05 7.43 10.88
C LEU A 182 12.96 8.56 11.38
N THR A 183 14.23 8.29 11.64
CA THR A 183 15.15 9.27 12.25
C THR A 183 15.81 10.19 11.23
N GLU A 184 16.23 11.37 11.67
CA GLU A 184 17.06 12.28 10.88
C GLU A 184 18.39 11.64 10.47
N ASN A 185 18.93 10.71 11.27
CA ASN A 185 20.15 10.00 10.93
C ASN A 185 19.97 9.04 9.75
N SER A 186 18.89 8.25 9.73
CA SER A 186 18.56 7.40 8.58
C SER A 186 18.35 8.24 7.32
N ARG A 187 17.66 9.38 7.46
CA ARG A 187 17.47 10.32 6.36
C ARG A 187 18.81 10.87 5.84
N ALA A 188 19.67 11.41 6.71
CA ALA A 188 20.95 11.99 6.33
C ALA A 188 21.86 10.99 5.62
N LEU A 189 21.97 9.75 6.12
CA LEU A 189 22.75 8.71 5.44
C LEU A 189 22.14 8.30 4.10
N THR A 190 20.81 8.28 4.00
CA THR A 190 20.14 8.02 2.71
C THR A 190 20.43 9.12 1.70
N GLU A 191 20.34 10.38 2.13
CA GLU A 191 20.65 11.55 1.31
C GLU A 191 22.10 11.55 0.85
N TYR A 192 23.03 11.21 1.76
CA TYR A 192 24.45 11.05 1.48
C TYR A 192 24.73 9.97 0.45
N THR A 193 24.19 8.75 0.63
CA THR A 193 24.46 7.61 -0.26
C THR A 193 23.88 7.84 -1.65
N CYS A 194 22.63 8.30 -1.72
CA CYS A 194 21.90 8.28 -2.97
C CYS A 194 22.03 9.56 -3.79
N GLY A 195 22.55 10.64 -3.20
CA GLY A 195 22.65 11.94 -3.87
C GLY A 195 21.30 12.47 -4.38
N LEU A 196 20.19 11.89 -3.91
CA LEU A 196 18.84 12.03 -4.46
C LEU A 196 18.17 13.34 -4.09
N PHE A 197 18.74 14.05 -3.13
CA PHE A 197 18.06 15.14 -2.48
C PHE A 197 18.89 16.40 -2.59
N GLU A 198 18.57 17.24 -3.59
CA GLU A 198 18.97 18.65 -3.55
C GLU A 198 18.49 19.24 -2.21
N GLU A 199 19.26 20.18 -1.66
CA GLU A 199 18.96 20.84 -0.38
C GLU A 199 17.50 21.36 -0.39
N GLY A 200 16.62 20.72 0.40
CA GLY A 200 15.20 21.08 0.51
C GLY A 200 14.20 20.24 -0.31
N SER A 201 14.66 19.24 -1.06
CA SER A 201 13.77 18.22 -1.63
C SER A 201 13.12 17.36 -0.54
N ALA A 202 11.88 16.93 -0.78
CA ALA A 202 11.14 16.13 0.19
C ALA A 202 11.53 14.65 0.06
N PHE A 203 11.93 14.06 1.19
CA PHE A 203 12.09 12.61 1.28
C PHE A 203 10.77 11.90 0.93
N PRO A 204 10.79 10.74 0.24
CA PRO A 204 9.59 9.99 -0.08
C PRO A 204 8.77 9.70 1.18
N THR A 205 7.49 10.05 1.14
CA THR A 205 6.63 9.97 2.32
C THR A 205 5.91 8.63 2.46
N GLU A 206 5.68 7.93 1.36
CA GLU A 206 4.90 6.69 1.34
C GLU A 206 5.77 5.51 0.88
N PRO A 207 6.13 4.59 1.78
CA PRO A 207 6.88 3.40 1.41
C PRO A 207 5.99 2.42 0.65
N SER A 208 6.56 1.78 -0.36
CA SER A 208 5.89 0.74 -1.12
C SER A 208 5.89 -0.60 -0.38
N GLN A 209 6.87 -0.83 0.50
CA GLN A 209 6.96 -2.04 1.30
C GLN A 209 7.61 -1.72 2.66
N ILE A 210 7.10 -2.36 3.73
CA ILE A 210 7.72 -2.37 5.05
C ILE A 210 7.74 -3.82 5.54
N ARG A 211 8.91 -4.31 5.96
CA ARG A 211 9.08 -5.66 6.51
C ARG A 211 9.79 -5.63 7.86
N ASN A 212 9.31 -6.43 8.81
CA ASN A 212 9.96 -6.70 10.09
C ASN A 212 10.18 -8.20 10.25
N ASP A 213 11.41 -8.61 10.59
CA ASP A 213 11.79 -10.02 10.77
C ASP A 213 11.59 -10.87 9.50
N LYS A 214 12.29 -12.02 9.40
CA LYS A 214 12.23 -12.95 8.25
C LYS A 214 12.50 -12.34 6.85
N ASN A 215 13.25 -11.24 6.75
CA ASN A 215 13.79 -10.86 5.45
C ASN A 215 14.90 -11.86 5.06
N PRO A 216 14.88 -12.49 3.87
CA PRO A 216 15.95 -13.38 3.39
C PRO A 216 17.35 -12.74 3.41
N TYR A 217 17.43 -11.41 3.41
CA TYR A 217 18.68 -10.65 3.49
C TYR A 217 19.24 -10.49 4.94
N GLY A 218 18.58 -11.08 5.95
CA GLY A 218 19.05 -11.05 7.35
C GLY A 218 18.86 -9.71 8.06
N ALA A 219 18.08 -8.80 7.47
CA ALA A 219 17.67 -7.55 8.06
C ALA A 219 16.65 -7.78 9.19
N LYS A 220 16.78 -7.01 10.28
CA LYS A 220 15.76 -6.95 11.35
C LYS A 220 14.50 -6.24 10.87
N SER A 221 14.69 -5.23 10.04
CA SER A 221 13.61 -4.51 9.40
C SER A 221 14.10 -3.85 8.12
N SER A 222 13.21 -3.61 7.16
CA SER A 222 13.52 -2.91 5.93
C SER A 222 12.32 -2.15 5.38
N VAL A 223 12.60 -1.06 4.68
CA VAL A 223 11.64 -0.27 3.93
C VAL A 223 12.10 -0.16 2.48
N THR A 224 11.16 -0.22 1.55
CA THR A 224 11.40 0.05 0.13
C THR A 224 10.47 1.14 -0.35
N TYR A 225 11.01 2.13 -1.05
CA TYR A 225 10.31 3.18 -1.75
C TYR A 225 10.53 3.01 -3.25
N LEU A 226 9.45 3.05 -4.02
CA LEU A 226 9.52 3.21 -5.47
C LEU A 226 9.58 4.72 -5.76
N LEU A 227 10.67 5.16 -6.39
CA LEU A 227 10.93 6.56 -6.71
C LEU A 227 10.46 6.92 -8.12
N SER A 228 10.45 5.93 -9.02
CA SER A 228 9.84 6.04 -10.35
C SER A 228 8.81 4.91 -10.58
N PRO A 229 7.93 5.06 -11.59
CA PRO A 229 7.06 3.99 -12.05
C PRO A 229 7.78 2.65 -12.32
N LEU A 230 7.22 1.55 -11.81
CA LEU A 230 7.69 0.21 -12.18
C LEU A 230 7.51 -0.13 -13.67
N THR A 231 6.76 0.67 -14.43
CA THR A 231 6.64 0.57 -15.89
C THR A 231 7.87 1.08 -16.64
N ASP A 232 8.77 1.79 -15.97
CA ASP A 232 10.03 2.22 -16.57
C ASP A 232 10.93 1.00 -16.80
N SER A 233 11.74 1.04 -17.86
CA SER A 233 12.67 -0.06 -18.18
C SER A 233 13.72 -0.30 -17.10
N ARG A 234 13.98 0.72 -16.27
CA ARG A 234 14.86 0.70 -15.10
C ARG A 234 14.22 1.56 -14.02
N PRO A 235 13.34 1.00 -13.18
CA PRO A 235 12.62 1.77 -12.19
C PRO A 235 13.55 2.19 -11.06
N ASP A 236 13.39 3.44 -10.62
CA ASP A 236 14.18 3.97 -9.52
C ASP A 236 13.60 3.48 -8.20
N LEU A 237 14.47 3.01 -7.31
CA LEU A 237 14.09 2.47 -6.02
C LEU A 237 15.07 2.91 -4.93
N LEU A 238 14.55 3.04 -3.72
CA LEU A 238 15.32 3.24 -2.51
C LEU A 238 14.95 2.13 -1.53
N HIS A 239 15.94 1.37 -1.09
CA HIS A 239 15.82 0.36 -0.06
C HIS A 239 16.68 0.75 1.14
N VAL A 240 16.09 0.73 2.33
CA VAL A 240 16.82 1.00 3.57
C VAL A 240 16.54 -0.14 4.54
N ALA A 241 17.59 -0.81 5.01
CA ALA A 241 17.48 -1.96 5.88
C ALA A 241 18.25 -1.76 7.19
N LEU A 242 17.57 -2.02 8.31
CA LEU A 242 18.20 -2.14 9.63
C LEU A 242 18.75 -3.54 9.81
N LEU A 243 20.06 -3.62 9.93
CA LEU A 243 20.79 -4.84 10.10
C LEU A 243 21.07 -5.12 11.58
N GLY A 244 21.19 -6.39 11.93
CA GLY A 244 21.37 -6.83 13.31
C GLY A 244 22.81 -6.79 13.83
N LYS A 245 23.78 -6.37 13.02
CA LYS A 245 25.21 -6.50 13.28
C LYS A 245 25.83 -5.18 13.75
N ARG A 246 27.00 -5.26 14.39
CA ARG A 246 27.66 -4.08 14.99
C ARG A 246 28.39 -3.24 13.95
N ASP A 247 28.97 -3.91 12.97
CA ASP A 247 29.71 -3.40 11.82
C ASP A 247 28.83 -3.07 10.61
N ALA A 248 27.63 -3.65 10.54
CA ALA A 248 26.61 -3.33 9.56
C ALA A 248 25.28 -3.16 10.30
N PHE A 249 24.93 -1.91 10.60
CA PHE A 249 23.74 -1.50 11.35
C PHE A 249 22.64 -0.96 10.43
N LEU A 250 23.00 -0.17 9.44
CA LEU A 250 22.09 0.33 8.41
C LEU A 250 22.68 0.01 7.04
N GLU A 251 21.86 -0.50 6.14
CA GLU A 251 22.16 -0.63 4.72
C GLU A 251 21.26 0.34 3.96
N VAL A 252 21.86 1.09 3.04
CA VAL A 252 21.14 1.94 2.09
C VAL A 252 21.51 1.46 0.69
N THR A 253 20.49 1.08 -0.08
CA THR A 253 20.63 0.75 -1.50
C THR A 253 19.72 1.66 -2.29
N CYS A 254 20.24 2.26 -3.35
CA CYS A 254 19.44 3.01 -4.30
C CYS A 254 19.79 2.60 -5.72
N VAL A 255 18.77 2.46 -6.55
CA VAL A 255 18.89 2.32 -7.99
C VAL A 255 18.28 3.56 -8.60
N ILE A 256 19.08 4.35 -9.30
CA ILE A 256 18.67 5.65 -9.86
C ILE A 256 19.24 5.75 -11.27
N ASP A 257 18.39 5.99 -12.26
CA ASP A 257 18.77 6.00 -13.68
C ASP A 257 19.50 4.70 -14.12
N GLY A 258 19.23 3.61 -13.40
CA GLY A 258 19.87 2.30 -13.56
C GLY A 258 21.30 2.19 -13.03
N VAL A 259 21.75 3.13 -12.20
CA VAL A 259 22.98 3.01 -11.41
C VAL A 259 22.59 2.54 -10.01
N GLU A 260 23.20 1.45 -9.56
CA GLU A 260 23.02 0.93 -8.20
C GLU A 260 24.15 1.41 -7.30
N GLU A 261 23.78 2.09 -6.21
CA GLU A 261 24.67 2.46 -5.11
C GLU A 261 24.23 1.71 -3.85
N ASN A 262 25.19 1.10 -3.15
CA ASN A 262 24.95 0.35 -1.92
C ASN A 262 26.01 0.72 -0.88
N GLU A 263 25.57 1.17 0.29
CA GLU A 263 26.43 1.54 1.40
C GLU A 263 25.99 0.88 2.70
N LEU A 264 26.99 0.45 3.48
CA LEU A 264 26.80 -0.18 4.78
C LEU A 264 27.37 0.72 5.87
N PHE A 265 26.53 1.12 6.80
CA PHE A 265 26.91 1.96 7.92
C PHE A 265 26.94 1.15 9.21
N SER A 266 28.05 1.26 9.94
CA SER A 266 28.15 0.77 11.30
C SER A 266 27.24 1.58 12.24
N ARG A 267 27.00 1.05 13.44
CA ARG A 267 26.22 1.78 14.44
C ARG A 267 26.86 3.12 14.82
N ALA A 268 28.18 3.21 14.83
CA ALA A 268 28.90 4.43 15.18
C ALA A 268 28.76 5.51 14.11
N GLU A 269 28.75 5.13 12.83
CA GLU A 269 28.49 6.05 11.72
C GLU A 269 27.04 6.51 11.72
N TYR A 270 26.09 5.60 11.95
CA TYR A 270 24.68 5.95 12.13
C TYR A 270 24.46 6.96 13.28
N GLU A 271 25.08 6.75 14.44
CA GLU A 271 24.95 7.66 15.58
C GLU A 271 25.60 9.04 15.32
N LYS A 272 26.50 9.14 14.33
CA LYS A 272 27.20 10.37 13.92
C LYS A 272 26.80 10.88 12.53
N ALA A 273 25.70 10.38 11.97
CA ALA A 273 25.30 10.67 10.59
C ALA A 273 25.30 12.19 10.28
N LEU A 274 24.78 13.00 11.20
CA LEU A 274 24.70 14.46 11.01
C LEU A 274 26.08 15.15 10.99
N GLU A 275 27.11 14.57 11.61
CA GLU A 275 28.49 15.09 11.56
C GLU A 275 29.23 14.63 10.28
N LEU A 276 28.73 13.60 9.60
CA LEU A 276 29.35 13.00 8.42
C LEU A 276 28.90 13.65 7.11
N VAL A 277 27.74 14.34 7.13
CA VAL A 277 27.10 14.95 5.96
C VAL A 277 27.30 16.47 5.92
N GLU A 278 27.92 17.07 6.96
CA GLU A 278 28.43 18.46 6.99
C GLU A 278 29.81 18.61 6.31
#